data_AF-A0AAV2HWG8-F1
#
_entry.id   AF-A0AAV2HWG8-F1
#
_cell.length_a   1.000
_cell.length_b   1.000
_cell.length_c   1.000
_cell.angle_alpha   90.00
_cell.angle_beta   90.00
_cell.angle_gamma   90.00
#
_symmetry.space_group_name_H-M   'P 1'
#
loop_
_entity.id
_entity.type
_entity.pdbx_description
1 polymer ?
#
loop_
_entity_poly.entity_id
_entity_poly.type
_entity_poly.pdbx_seq_one_letter_code
_entity_poly.pdbx_strand_id
1 'polypeptide(L)'
;MSHMMLLKSVLYISTLAGCVYGQANADVLPLGVCDQPWVPTFSHDYKGTTVHGSVAALQNHILKGFLVRVQFSTKEWLIAFDLDDFTFRGRHLCGSFHSILSDNGTHIDTDADWMPTLVCTNGEVSRLNYTSANWYSDVGTLDMELDGEVWWYTKPTHCNDNDEPLYSQFVDGSTASGSLTKLMRYAKWSELRASMRDRGYAFVLQNQKVFNDELITAQSLNHYSLRTTQNSVKYNEDPYYSWLAVWSTNGRRDVSRWYLSNTTMYKHNNDFVSLDWYGDECWRRVYSTDKYGFASYGTLDELMYMIKQGHRVRIYFDGFNLKANSVRVLKGLVVAQTIEEFGRRGNYPNFDAPFFNTKARAVYRLIHSTGLVKTYMYNIDNFALADKKVDTFPIDWLVDTRQWKKVLRTDAFGGITYGTTRDLEDAVTLSASVRLNIEQDELAGQFFTEADNVRINFFTTEIYAQALKHVSDQKVQTVDEYILQNDPFRWCLMVSSSGVVAMNARRLSSRAHLYDAVSPATNVTWFVNV
;
A
#
# COMPACT_ATOMS: atom_id res chain seq x y z
N MET A 1 16.28 23.98 28.31
CA MET A 1 15.97 24.76 27.10
C MET A 1 14.82 24.04 26.40
N SER A 2 13.58 24.46 26.63
CA SER A 2 12.41 23.90 25.92
C SER A 2 12.37 24.49 24.52
N HIS A 3 12.62 23.68 23.49
CA HIS A 3 12.27 24.03 22.12
C HIS A 3 10.75 23.83 21.95
N MET A 4 10.03 24.92 22.16
CA MET A 4 8.61 25.02 21.85
C MET A 4 8.49 24.99 20.32
N MET A 5 8.05 23.86 19.77
CA MET A 5 7.65 23.74 18.36
C MET A 5 6.53 24.76 18.12
N LEU A 6 6.88 25.91 17.54
CA LEU A 6 5.93 26.86 16.99
C LEU A 6 5.34 26.24 15.72
N LEU A 7 4.34 25.39 15.89
CA LEU A 7 3.40 25.06 14.83
C LEU A 7 2.75 26.37 14.39
N LYS A 8 3.23 26.92 13.28
CA LYS A 8 2.60 28.07 12.63
C LYS A 8 1.17 27.66 12.32
N SER A 9 0.21 28.39 12.89
CA SER A 9 -1.19 28.34 12.49
C SER A 9 -1.29 28.71 11.02
N VAL A 10 -1.22 27.73 10.13
CA VAL A 10 -1.47 27.93 8.70
C VAL A 10 -2.96 28.15 8.56
N LEU A 11 -3.34 29.37 8.19
CA LEU A 11 -4.72 29.72 7.85
C LEU A 11 -5.09 28.92 6.60
N TYR A 12 -5.90 27.87 6.76
CA TYR A 12 -6.44 27.11 5.64
C TYR A 12 -7.41 28.01 4.87
N ILE A 13 -6.98 28.52 3.72
CA ILE A 13 -7.92 28.99 2.70
C ILE A 13 -8.39 27.72 1.98
N SER A 14 -9.51 27.16 2.44
CA SER A 14 -10.21 26.11 1.71
C SER A 14 -10.73 26.72 0.40
N THR A 15 -9.95 26.63 -0.67
CA THR A 15 -10.54 26.70 -2.01
C THR A 15 -11.45 25.48 -2.11
N LEU A 16 -12.73 25.71 -2.39
CA LEU A 16 -13.73 24.65 -2.59
C LEU A 16 -13.28 23.81 -3.79
N ALA A 17 -12.47 22.78 -3.54
CA ALA A 17 -12.19 21.72 -4.48
C ALA A 17 -13.49 20.94 -4.68
N GLY A 18 -14.23 21.29 -5.75
CA GLY A 18 -15.45 20.60 -6.13
C GLY A 18 -15.13 19.37 -6.99
N CYS A 19 -15.83 18.27 -6.76
CA CYS A 19 -15.81 17.12 -7.65
C CYS A 19 -16.42 17.52 -9.01
N VAL A 20 -15.65 17.42 -10.09
CA VAL A 20 -16.16 17.66 -11.45
C VAL A 20 -16.56 16.32 -12.06
N TYR A 21 -17.86 16.12 -12.25
CA TYR A 21 -18.37 15.03 -13.08
C TYR A 21 -18.20 15.39 -14.56
N GLY A 22 -17.38 14.64 -15.29
CA GLY A 22 -17.39 14.71 -16.75
C GLY A 22 -18.77 14.32 -17.31
N GLN A 23 -19.24 14.94 -18.38
CA GLN A 23 -20.48 14.50 -19.03
C GLN A 23 -20.32 13.07 -19.58
N ALA A 24 -21.27 12.20 -19.23
CA ALA A 24 -21.21 10.77 -19.50
C ALA A 24 -21.69 10.41 -20.93
N ASN A 25 -20.92 9.58 -21.62
CA ASN A 25 -21.49 8.57 -22.50
C ASN A 25 -22.04 7.44 -21.61
N ALA A 26 -23.19 6.85 -21.95
CA ALA A 26 -23.94 5.91 -21.11
C ALA A 26 -23.13 4.68 -20.62
N ASP A 27 -22.00 4.37 -21.25
CA ASP A 27 -21.12 3.25 -20.88
C ASP A 27 -19.94 3.63 -19.96
N VAL A 28 -19.72 4.93 -19.70
CA VAL A 28 -18.63 5.44 -18.87
C VAL A 28 -19.20 6.45 -17.87
N LEU A 29 -19.66 5.97 -16.69
CA LEU A 29 -19.79 6.87 -15.55
C LEU A 29 -18.39 7.44 -15.28
N PRO A 30 -18.25 8.77 -15.12
CA PRO A 30 -16.98 9.36 -14.76
C PRO A 30 -16.60 8.81 -13.40
N LEU A 31 -15.52 8.03 -13.34
CA LEU A 31 -14.81 7.87 -12.09
C LEU A 31 -14.25 9.25 -11.73
N GLY A 32 -14.54 9.71 -10.52
CA GLY A 32 -14.44 11.11 -10.14
C GLY A 32 -13.02 11.64 -10.19
N VAL A 33 -12.88 12.94 -10.49
CA VAL A 33 -11.64 13.66 -10.20
C VAL A 33 -11.61 13.93 -8.69
N CYS A 34 -10.64 13.35 -8.00
CA CYS A 34 -10.53 13.43 -6.55
C CYS A 34 -9.38 14.34 -6.13
N ASP A 35 -9.67 15.63 -6.04
CA ASP A 35 -8.69 16.65 -5.64
C ASP A 35 -8.82 17.04 -4.15
N GLN A 36 -9.51 16.25 -3.35
CA GLN A 36 -9.64 16.50 -1.92
C GLN A 36 -8.27 16.35 -1.22
N PRO A 37 -7.88 17.28 -0.33
CA PRO A 37 -6.60 17.18 0.38
C PRO A 37 -6.66 16.16 1.52
N TRP A 38 -5.51 15.84 2.10
CA TRP A 38 -5.47 15.22 3.41
C TRP A 38 -5.98 16.19 4.49
N VAL A 39 -6.89 15.73 5.34
CA VAL A 39 -7.50 16.56 6.39
C VAL A 39 -7.18 15.99 7.78
N PRO A 40 -6.60 16.79 8.70
CA PRO A 40 -6.42 16.36 10.08
C PRO A 40 -7.80 16.13 10.70
N THR A 41 -8.05 14.91 11.15
CA THR A 41 -9.37 14.48 11.67
C THR A 41 -9.35 14.28 13.18
N PHE A 42 -8.19 13.92 13.72
CA PHE A 42 -7.98 13.73 15.15
C PHE A 42 -6.49 13.89 15.47
N SER A 43 -6.17 14.45 16.63
CA SER A 43 -4.81 14.37 17.19
C SER A 43 -4.86 14.28 18.71
N HIS A 44 -3.80 13.71 19.28
CA HIS A 44 -3.61 13.62 20.72
C HIS A 44 -2.15 13.77 21.10
N ASP A 45 -1.89 14.16 22.35
CA ASP A 45 -0.54 14.16 22.90
C ASP A 45 -0.04 12.72 23.18
N TYR A 46 1.22 12.60 23.62
CA TYR A 46 1.83 11.32 23.99
C TYR A 46 1.14 10.61 25.19
N LYS A 47 0.23 11.28 25.90
CA LYS A 47 -0.58 10.71 26.99
C LYS A 47 -1.98 10.28 26.52
N GLY A 48 -2.30 10.47 25.24
CA GLY A 48 -3.63 10.20 24.69
C GLY A 48 -4.66 11.29 24.97
N THR A 49 -4.24 12.48 25.43
CA THR A 49 -5.14 13.62 25.59
C THR A 49 -5.44 14.22 24.23
N THR A 50 -6.72 14.29 23.86
CA THR A 50 -7.15 14.91 22.60
C THR A 50 -6.65 16.35 22.49
N VAL A 51 -5.99 16.67 21.38
CA VAL A 51 -5.54 18.02 21.02
C VAL A 51 -6.42 18.59 19.90
N HIS A 52 -6.80 17.77 18.92
CA HIS A 52 -7.64 18.17 17.78
C HIS A 52 -8.71 17.12 17.46
N GLY A 53 -9.87 17.57 16.98
CA GLY A 53 -10.91 16.70 16.46
C GLY A 53 -11.51 15.73 17.48
N SER A 54 -11.97 14.56 17.02
CA SER A 54 -12.52 13.53 17.91
C SER A 54 -12.29 12.11 17.37
N VAL A 55 -12.12 11.15 18.27
CA VAL A 55 -12.03 9.72 17.92
C VAL A 55 -13.28 9.25 17.18
N ALA A 56 -14.45 9.78 17.51
CA ALA A 56 -15.70 9.44 16.83
C ALA A 56 -15.70 9.87 15.36
N ALA A 57 -15.19 11.06 15.04
CA ALA A 57 -15.05 11.53 13.65
C ALA A 57 -14.06 10.65 12.87
N LEU A 58 -12.90 10.34 13.46
CA LEU A 58 -11.92 9.44 12.86
C LEU A 58 -12.49 8.04 12.61
N GLN A 59 -13.16 7.47 13.61
CA GLN A 59 -13.85 6.18 13.49
C GLN A 59 -14.88 6.19 12.36
N ASN A 60 -15.69 7.25 12.27
CA ASN A 60 -16.68 7.40 11.22
C ASN A 60 -16.02 7.41 9.82
N HIS A 61 -14.93 8.17 9.64
CA HIS A 61 -14.20 8.21 8.36
C HIS A 61 -13.59 6.85 7.99
N ILE A 62 -13.00 6.13 8.96
CA ILE A 62 -12.46 4.77 8.73
C ILE A 62 -13.58 3.81 8.32
N LEU A 63 -14.70 3.83 9.04
CA LEU A 63 -15.84 2.95 8.76
C LEU A 63 -16.46 3.25 7.40
N LYS A 64 -16.29 4.46 6.86
CA LYS A 64 -16.70 4.89 5.52
C LYS A 64 -15.65 4.62 4.43
N GLY A 65 -14.58 3.91 4.76
CA GLY A 65 -13.54 3.52 3.80
C GLY A 65 -12.58 4.64 3.40
N PHE A 66 -12.45 5.72 4.18
CA PHE A 66 -11.47 6.77 3.86
C PHE A 66 -10.03 6.22 3.90
N LEU A 67 -9.12 6.89 3.19
CA LEU A 67 -7.68 6.69 3.42
C LEU A 67 -7.33 7.28 4.78
N VAL A 68 -6.43 6.62 5.52
CA VAL A 68 -5.93 7.14 6.80
C VAL A 68 -4.42 7.05 6.85
N ARG A 69 -3.81 8.17 7.19
CA ARG A 69 -2.39 8.30 7.46
C ARG A 69 -2.20 8.78 8.89
N VAL A 70 -1.15 8.27 9.53
CA VAL A 70 -0.73 8.75 10.83
C VAL A 70 0.64 9.40 10.73
N GLN A 71 0.85 10.41 11.56
CA GLN A 71 2.10 11.12 11.69
C GLN A 71 2.39 11.37 13.16
N PHE A 72 3.61 11.10 13.60
CA PHE A 72 4.05 11.37 14.96
C PHE A 72 5.54 11.66 15.00
N SER A 73 5.99 12.27 16.09
CA SER A 73 7.38 12.65 16.30
C SER A 73 7.99 12.00 17.54
N THR A 74 9.26 11.67 17.42
CA THR A 74 10.18 11.41 18.54
C THR A 74 11.02 12.65 18.80
N LYS A 75 12.02 12.56 19.68
CA LYS A 75 13.00 13.64 19.91
C LYS A 75 13.85 13.95 18.67
N GLU A 76 13.98 12.99 17.75
CA GLU A 76 14.97 13.06 16.66
C GLU A 76 14.33 13.23 15.29
N TRP A 77 13.10 12.74 15.12
CA TRP A 77 12.46 12.69 13.81
C TRP A 77 10.94 12.70 13.87
N LEU A 78 10.35 13.11 12.75
CA LEU A 78 8.94 12.95 12.42
C LEU A 78 8.79 11.80 11.41
N ILE A 79 7.79 10.94 11.56
CA ILE A 79 7.48 9.90 10.57
C ILE A 79 6.01 9.96 10.17
N ALA A 80 5.72 9.63 8.91
CA ALA A 80 4.37 9.49 8.39
C ALA A 80 4.22 8.25 7.50
N PHE A 81 3.08 7.56 7.60
CA PHE A 81 2.75 6.36 6.81
C PHE A 81 1.25 6.05 6.76
N ASP A 82 0.81 5.37 5.70
CA ASP A 82 -0.58 4.93 5.55
C ASP A 82 -0.87 3.69 6.40
N LEU A 83 -2.05 3.62 7.00
CA LEU A 83 -2.46 2.50 7.84
C LEU A 83 -3.18 1.41 7.01
N ASP A 84 -2.85 0.15 7.27
CA ASP A 84 -3.36 -1.03 6.54
C ASP A 84 -4.67 -1.58 7.14
N ASP A 85 -4.75 -1.62 8.47
CA ASP A 85 -5.91 -2.14 9.20
C ASP A 85 -6.17 -1.41 10.54
N PHE A 86 -7.40 -1.55 11.04
CA PHE A 86 -7.94 -0.81 12.16
C PHE A 86 -8.73 -1.72 13.09
N THR A 87 -8.38 -1.71 14.38
CA THR A 87 -9.09 -2.43 15.44
C THR A 87 -9.79 -1.46 16.37
N PHE A 88 -11.10 -1.65 16.56
CA PHE A 88 -11.93 -0.80 17.42
C PHE A 88 -12.20 -1.51 18.75
N ARG A 89 -11.86 -0.87 19.87
CA ARG A 89 -12.11 -1.40 21.23
C ARG A 89 -12.55 -0.31 22.20
N GLY A 90 -13.81 -0.39 22.61
CA GLY A 90 -14.40 0.59 23.52
C GLY A 90 -14.37 1.99 22.90
N ARG A 91 -13.68 2.92 23.56
CA ARG A 91 -13.47 4.29 23.07
C ARG A 91 -12.15 4.49 22.32
N HIS A 92 -11.37 3.42 22.20
CA HIS A 92 -10.04 3.45 21.59
C HIS A 92 -10.07 2.76 20.24
N LEU A 93 -9.25 3.29 19.36
CA LEU A 93 -9.01 2.80 18.03
C LEU A 93 -7.49 2.64 17.90
N CYS A 94 -7.06 1.55 17.28
CA CYS A 94 -5.68 1.36 16.91
C CYS A 94 -5.58 1.02 15.44
N GLY A 95 -4.60 1.61 14.75
CA GLY A 95 -4.27 1.31 13.37
C GLY A 95 -2.87 0.76 13.25
N SER A 96 -2.67 -0.14 12.30
CA SER A 96 -1.40 -0.83 12.06
C SER A 96 -0.75 -0.41 10.74
N PHE A 97 0.57 -0.46 10.71
CA PHE A 97 1.37 -0.32 9.51
C PHE A 97 2.54 -1.29 9.54
N HIS A 98 2.85 -1.88 8.40
CA HIS A 98 3.69 -3.09 8.37
C HIS A 98 4.97 -2.94 7.57
N SER A 99 5.09 -1.90 6.74
CA SER A 99 6.17 -1.73 5.77
C SER A 99 7.19 -0.70 6.26
N ILE A 100 7.89 -1.04 7.33
CA ILE A 100 8.99 -0.25 7.88
C ILE A 100 10.14 -1.16 8.29
N LEU A 101 11.35 -0.77 7.91
CA LEU A 101 12.59 -1.43 8.29
C LEU A 101 13.41 -0.53 9.20
N SER A 102 14.19 -1.14 10.10
CA SER A 102 15.19 -0.40 10.88
C SER A 102 16.25 0.22 9.97
N ASP A 103 16.73 1.38 10.37
CA ASP A 103 17.68 2.17 9.61
C ASP A 103 18.58 2.98 10.55
N ASN A 104 19.79 3.32 10.07
CA ASN A 104 20.80 4.04 10.82
C ASN A 104 20.78 5.56 10.60
N GLY A 105 19.70 6.10 10.06
CA GLY A 105 19.59 7.50 9.68
C GLY A 105 19.71 7.72 8.17
N THR A 106 20.66 7.05 7.51
CA THR A 106 20.94 7.27 6.07
C THR A 106 20.74 6.02 5.21
N HIS A 107 20.76 4.85 5.83
CA HIS A 107 20.62 3.56 5.17
C HIS A 107 19.78 2.60 6.04
N ILE A 108 18.97 1.77 5.39
CA ILE A 108 18.37 0.56 6.00
C ILE A 108 19.50 -0.33 6.54
N ASP A 109 19.37 -0.84 7.76
CA ASP A 109 20.44 -1.63 8.37
C ASP A 109 20.75 -2.91 7.56
N THR A 110 22.02 -3.33 7.55
CA THR A 110 22.45 -4.58 6.90
C THR A 110 21.65 -5.78 7.40
N ASP A 111 21.36 -5.82 8.70
CA ASP A 111 20.51 -6.83 9.37
C ASP A 111 19.16 -6.25 9.82
N ALA A 112 18.58 -5.38 8.97
CA ALA A 112 17.37 -4.64 9.31
C ALA A 112 16.24 -5.48 9.90
N ASP A 113 15.62 -4.92 10.91
CA ASP A 113 14.45 -5.47 11.55
C ASP A 113 13.19 -4.96 10.87
N TRP A 114 12.22 -5.85 10.65
CA TRP A 114 10.85 -5.41 10.35
C TRP A 114 10.27 -4.79 11.61
N MET A 115 9.76 -3.56 11.48
CA MET A 115 9.23 -2.79 12.59
C MET A 115 7.71 -2.52 12.55
N PRO A 116 6.82 -3.53 12.34
CA PRO A 116 5.38 -3.31 12.31
C PRO A 116 4.93 -2.39 13.45
N THR A 117 4.30 -1.27 13.10
CA THR A 117 3.96 -0.22 14.04
C THR A 117 2.45 -0.20 14.26
N LEU A 118 2.04 -0.29 15.51
CA LEU A 118 0.66 -0.14 15.96
C LEU A 118 0.52 1.20 16.67
N VAL A 119 -0.35 2.06 16.18
CA VAL A 119 -0.61 3.40 16.72
C VAL A 119 -2.03 3.44 17.26
N CYS A 120 -2.22 3.95 18.48
CA CYS A 120 -3.51 3.96 19.17
C CYS A 120 -3.93 5.36 19.59
N THR A 121 -5.24 5.63 19.58
CA THR A 121 -5.82 6.92 19.99
C THR A 121 -5.70 7.22 21.48
N ASN A 122 -5.17 6.29 22.28
CA ASN A 122 -4.89 6.45 23.71
C ASN A 122 -3.43 6.92 23.99
N GLY A 123 -2.64 7.26 22.97
CA GLY A 123 -1.25 7.66 23.12
C GLY A 123 -0.24 6.53 22.95
N GLU A 124 -0.68 5.27 22.95
CA GLU A 124 0.24 4.13 22.82
C GLU A 124 0.71 3.96 21.36
N VAL A 125 2.02 3.91 21.17
CA VAL A 125 2.66 3.50 19.91
C VAL A 125 3.62 2.36 20.23
N SER A 126 3.33 1.19 19.66
CA SER A 126 4.12 -0.02 19.87
C SER A 126 4.64 -0.56 18.55
N ARG A 127 5.82 -1.17 18.59
CA ARG A 127 6.45 -1.84 17.46
C ARG A 127 6.69 -3.30 17.78
N LEU A 128 6.46 -4.17 16.81
CA LEU A 128 7.18 -5.45 16.78
C LEU A 128 8.56 -5.20 16.22
N ASN A 129 9.54 -5.95 16.69
CA ASN A 129 10.86 -6.04 16.08
C ASN A 129 11.11 -7.52 15.79
N TYR A 130 11.31 -7.87 14.52
CA TYR A 130 11.88 -9.17 14.17
C TYR A 130 12.83 -9.04 12.99
N THR A 131 13.99 -9.71 13.08
CA THR A 131 15.01 -9.53 12.06
C THR A 131 14.57 -10.11 10.73
N SER A 132 14.90 -9.39 9.67
CA SER A 132 14.78 -9.90 8.31
C SER A 132 15.90 -10.88 7.95
N ALA A 133 16.95 -11.03 8.79
CA ALA A 133 18.12 -11.87 8.51
C ALA A 133 17.94 -13.35 8.86
N ASN A 134 17.09 -13.68 9.85
CA ASN A 134 17.00 -15.03 10.41
C ASN A 134 15.55 -15.44 10.71
N TRP A 135 15.23 -16.69 10.40
CA TRP A 135 13.97 -17.39 10.70
C TRP A 135 13.80 -17.89 12.14
N TYR A 136 14.73 -17.60 13.02
CA TYR A 136 14.75 -18.15 14.38
C TYR A 136 15.10 -17.09 15.41
N SER A 137 15.18 -15.82 15.01
CA SER A 137 15.37 -14.75 15.97
C SER A 137 14.11 -14.58 16.80
N ASP A 138 14.31 -14.26 18.08
CA ASP A 138 13.22 -13.84 18.94
C ASP A 138 12.55 -12.59 18.39
N VAL A 139 11.23 -12.55 18.50
CA VAL A 139 10.44 -11.37 18.17
C VAL A 139 10.40 -10.49 19.41
N GLY A 140 10.91 -9.28 19.30
CA GLY A 140 10.83 -8.25 20.32
C GLY A 140 9.58 -7.39 20.19
N THR A 141 9.21 -6.75 21.29
CA THR A 141 8.27 -5.63 21.30
C THR A 141 8.99 -4.39 21.80
N LEU A 142 8.79 -3.26 21.13
CA LEU A 142 9.34 -1.98 21.50
C LEU A 142 8.21 -0.95 21.64
N ASP A 143 7.98 -0.47 22.86
CA ASP A 143 7.14 0.70 23.07
C ASP A 143 7.93 1.96 22.73
N MET A 144 7.35 2.84 21.92
CA MET A 144 8.04 4.05 21.47
C MET A 144 7.83 5.21 22.44
N GLU A 145 8.93 5.85 22.83
CA GLU A 145 8.86 7.15 23.52
C GLU A 145 8.55 8.25 22.48
N LEU A 146 7.37 8.86 22.59
CA LEU A 146 6.95 9.97 21.77
C LEU A 146 7.36 11.30 22.42
N ASP A 147 7.74 12.29 21.62
CA ASP A 147 8.11 13.64 22.09
C ASP A 147 7.11 14.71 21.65
N GLY A 148 5.96 14.31 21.11
CA GLY A 148 4.98 15.22 20.55
C GLY A 148 3.60 14.61 20.36
N GLU A 149 2.85 15.24 19.47
CA GLU A 149 1.49 14.86 19.14
C GLU A 149 1.47 13.76 18.07
N VAL A 150 0.46 12.90 18.14
CA VAL A 150 0.10 11.96 17.09
C VAL A 150 -1.06 12.53 16.31
N TRP A 151 -0.84 12.77 15.03
CA TRP A 151 -1.82 13.33 14.10
C TRP A 151 -2.38 12.24 13.19
N TRP A 152 -3.70 12.21 13.07
CA TRP A 152 -4.46 11.29 12.24
C TRP A 152 -5.12 12.08 11.11
N TYR A 153 -4.66 11.83 9.88
CA TYR A 153 -5.16 12.45 8.68
C TYR A 153 -6.07 11.47 7.95
N THR A 154 -7.18 11.98 7.42
CA THR A 154 -8.04 11.19 6.55
C THR A 154 -8.21 11.88 5.20
N LYS A 155 -8.48 11.07 4.18
CA LYS A 155 -8.74 11.56 2.83
C LYS A 155 -9.90 10.77 2.21
N PRO A 156 -10.95 11.46 1.73
CA PRO A 156 -12.07 10.80 1.09
C PRO A 156 -11.65 9.92 -0.09
N THR A 157 -12.38 8.83 -0.28
CA THR A 157 -12.21 7.89 -1.39
C THR A 157 -13.35 7.98 -2.41
N HIS A 158 -14.32 8.86 -2.18
CA HIS A 158 -15.50 9.03 -3.00
C HIS A 158 -15.86 10.50 -3.12
N CYS A 159 -16.50 10.84 -4.23
CA CYS A 159 -16.80 12.22 -4.61
C CYS A 159 -18.17 12.70 -4.10
N ASN A 160 -19.07 11.78 -3.77
CA ASN A 160 -20.39 12.10 -3.25
C ASN A 160 -20.39 12.15 -1.72
N ASP A 161 -21.26 12.95 -1.12
CA ASP A 161 -21.53 12.86 0.33
C ASP A 161 -22.26 11.56 0.72
N ASN A 162 -22.47 10.64 -0.23
CA ASN A 162 -23.14 9.38 0.04
C ASN A 162 -22.16 8.39 0.66
N ASP A 163 -22.06 8.48 1.98
CA ASP A 163 -21.19 7.67 2.84
C ASP A 163 -21.67 6.22 3.01
N GLU A 164 -22.57 5.76 2.16
CA GLU A 164 -23.09 4.41 2.17
C GLU A 164 -22.11 3.43 1.49
N PRO A 165 -21.96 2.21 2.02
CA PRO A 165 -21.18 1.18 1.34
C PRO A 165 -21.75 0.87 -0.04
N LEU A 166 -20.87 0.52 -0.99
CA LEU A 166 -21.25 0.08 -2.33
C LEU A 166 -22.13 -1.17 -2.28
N TYR A 167 -21.82 -2.04 -1.34
CA TYR A 167 -22.49 -3.30 -1.08
C TYR A 167 -22.21 -3.73 0.36
N SER A 168 -23.21 -4.29 1.01
CA SER A 168 -23.08 -4.87 2.33
C SER A 168 -23.72 -6.23 2.38
N GLN A 169 -23.12 -7.14 3.13
CA GLN A 169 -23.71 -8.46 3.41
C GLN A 169 -23.76 -8.80 4.90
N PHE A 170 -24.68 -9.70 5.24
CA PHE A 170 -24.73 -10.38 6.53
C PHE A 170 -23.80 -11.61 6.54
N VAL A 171 -23.69 -12.26 7.70
CA VAL A 171 -22.82 -13.44 7.89
C VAL A 171 -23.22 -14.61 6.98
N ASP A 172 -24.49 -14.75 6.62
CA ASP A 172 -24.97 -15.79 5.71
C ASP A 172 -24.72 -15.47 4.23
N GLY A 173 -24.12 -14.32 3.93
CA GLY A 173 -23.88 -13.83 2.57
C GLY A 173 -25.09 -13.18 1.93
N SER A 174 -26.23 -13.08 2.62
CA SER A 174 -27.38 -12.33 2.13
C SER A 174 -27.09 -10.84 2.11
N THR A 175 -27.58 -10.16 1.08
CA THR A 175 -27.39 -8.72 0.91
C THR A 175 -28.10 -7.96 2.04
N ALA A 176 -27.37 -7.09 2.72
CA ALA A 176 -27.92 -6.17 3.70
C ALA A 176 -28.32 -4.83 3.07
N SER A 177 -27.48 -4.28 2.20
CA SER A 177 -27.72 -3.02 1.47
C SER A 177 -26.79 -2.89 0.26
N GLY A 178 -26.98 -1.86 -0.54
CA GLY A 178 -26.17 -1.57 -1.73
C GLY A 178 -26.45 -2.54 -2.90
N SER A 179 -25.50 -2.62 -3.84
CA SER A 179 -25.64 -3.41 -5.06
C SER A 179 -24.36 -4.17 -5.37
N LEU A 180 -24.48 -5.51 -5.47
CA LEU A 180 -23.36 -6.36 -5.87
C LEU A 180 -22.85 -5.95 -7.27
N THR A 181 -23.74 -5.66 -8.21
CA THR A 181 -23.37 -5.17 -9.55
C THR A 181 -22.57 -3.86 -9.49
N LYS A 182 -22.94 -2.93 -8.60
CA LYS A 182 -22.13 -1.72 -8.36
C LYS A 182 -20.76 -2.10 -7.84
N LEU A 183 -20.68 -2.92 -6.78
CA LEU A 183 -19.40 -3.36 -6.22
C LEU A 183 -18.53 -4.08 -7.26
N MET A 184 -19.11 -4.90 -8.13
CA MET A 184 -18.39 -5.61 -9.19
C MET A 184 -17.72 -4.67 -10.19
N ARG A 185 -18.39 -3.58 -10.56
CA ARG A 185 -17.79 -2.53 -11.39
C ARG A 185 -16.58 -1.92 -10.71
N TYR A 186 -16.70 -1.57 -9.43
CA TYR A 186 -15.58 -1.04 -8.63
C TYR A 186 -14.46 -2.06 -8.46
N ALA A 187 -14.77 -3.33 -8.22
CA ALA A 187 -13.77 -4.39 -8.10
C ALA A 187 -12.87 -4.51 -9.35
N LYS A 188 -13.40 -4.18 -10.54
CA LYS A 188 -12.61 -4.14 -11.78
C LYS A 188 -11.69 -2.93 -11.87
N TRP A 189 -12.04 -1.79 -11.28
CA TRP A 189 -11.42 -0.49 -11.61
C TRP A 189 -10.83 0.29 -10.43
N SER A 190 -11.17 -0.04 -9.19
CA SER A 190 -10.78 0.72 -8.00
C SER A 190 -9.99 -0.10 -6.99
N GLU A 191 -9.41 0.61 -6.02
CA GLU A 191 -9.13 0.01 -4.71
C GLU A 191 -10.43 -0.29 -3.97
N LEU A 192 -10.45 -1.38 -3.21
CA LEU A 192 -11.54 -1.73 -2.32
C LEU A 192 -11.07 -1.68 -0.87
N ARG A 193 -12.01 -1.35 0.02
CA ARG A 193 -11.84 -1.35 1.47
C ARG A 193 -13.03 -2.05 2.08
N ALA A 194 -12.83 -2.67 3.23
CA ALA A 194 -13.92 -3.36 3.91
C ALA A 194 -13.93 -3.07 5.41
N SER A 195 -15.13 -3.05 5.96
CA SER A 195 -15.39 -2.92 7.39
C SER A 195 -16.24 -4.09 7.88
N MET A 196 -15.82 -4.72 8.97
CA MET A 196 -16.58 -5.77 9.65
C MET A 196 -17.66 -5.14 10.53
N ARG A 197 -18.92 -5.38 10.16
CA ARG A 197 -20.08 -4.86 10.88
C ARG A 197 -20.24 -5.46 12.28
N ASP A 198 -19.77 -6.69 12.46
CA ASP A 198 -19.98 -7.50 13.66
C ASP A 198 -18.80 -7.48 14.65
N ARG A 199 -17.60 -7.04 14.23
CA ARG A 199 -16.37 -7.22 15.05
C ARG A 199 -15.51 -5.99 15.25
N GLY A 200 -15.95 -4.82 14.79
CA GLY A 200 -15.21 -3.57 14.98
C GLY A 200 -13.80 -3.70 14.40
N TYR A 201 -13.73 -3.93 13.09
CA TYR A 201 -12.47 -4.12 12.38
C TYR A 201 -12.60 -3.60 10.95
N ALA A 202 -11.66 -2.78 10.47
CA ALA A 202 -11.68 -2.26 9.09
C ALA A 202 -10.29 -2.39 8.47
N PHE A 203 -10.21 -2.57 7.15
CA PHE A 203 -8.94 -2.87 6.47
C PHE A 203 -8.97 -2.56 4.98
N VAL A 204 -7.77 -2.36 4.42
CA VAL A 204 -7.53 -2.21 2.99
C VAL A 204 -7.44 -3.58 2.32
N LEU A 205 -7.98 -3.70 1.11
CA LEU A 205 -7.84 -4.89 0.28
C LEU A 205 -6.71 -4.68 -0.73
N GLN A 206 -5.59 -5.39 -0.57
CA GLN A 206 -4.43 -5.23 -1.45
C GLN A 206 -4.70 -5.73 -2.87
N ASN A 207 -5.55 -6.75 -3.03
CA ASN A 207 -6.00 -7.21 -4.34
C ASN A 207 -7.41 -7.79 -4.29
N GLN A 208 -8.05 -7.84 -5.46
CA GLN A 208 -9.33 -8.50 -5.62
C GLN A 208 -9.42 -9.31 -6.90
N LYS A 209 -10.30 -10.30 -6.91
CA LYS A 209 -10.63 -11.14 -8.05
C LYS A 209 -12.14 -11.27 -8.20
N VAL A 210 -12.63 -10.97 -9.40
CA VAL A 210 -14.00 -11.21 -9.85
C VAL A 210 -14.06 -12.57 -10.54
N PHE A 211 -14.97 -13.44 -10.09
CA PHE A 211 -15.22 -14.75 -10.67
C PHE A 211 -16.56 -14.75 -11.40
N ASN A 212 -16.53 -15.08 -12.71
CA ASN A 212 -17.69 -15.25 -13.60
C ASN A 212 -18.75 -14.15 -13.52
N ASP A 213 -18.34 -12.93 -13.18
CA ASP A 213 -19.27 -11.84 -12.90
C ASP A 213 -20.40 -12.21 -11.89
N GLU A 214 -20.07 -13.03 -10.89
CA GLU A 214 -21.01 -13.43 -9.82
C GLU A 214 -20.43 -13.23 -8.41
N LEU A 215 -19.13 -13.49 -8.24
CA LEU A 215 -18.48 -13.50 -6.93
C LEU A 215 -17.27 -12.59 -6.93
N ILE A 216 -17.15 -11.76 -5.90
CA ILE A 216 -15.94 -11.00 -5.65
C ILE A 216 -15.22 -11.64 -4.48
N THR A 217 -13.92 -11.79 -4.63
CA THR A 217 -13.02 -12.17 -3.55
C THR A 217 -11.95 -11.10 -3.44
N ALA A 218 -11.51 -10.80 -2.23
CA ALA A 218 -10.46 -9.83 -2.02
C ALA A 218 -9.55 -10.27 -0.89
N GLN A 219 -8.28 -9.89 -0.96
CA GLN A 219 -7.28 -10.26 0.03
C GLN A 219 -6.92 -9.05 0.87
N SER A 220 -6.89 -9.25 2.19
CA SER A 220 -6.15 -8.37 3.09
C SER A 220 -5.00 -9.15 3.72
N LEU A 221 -3.77 -8.69 3.50
CA LEU A 221 -2.55 -9.49 3.65
C LEU A 221 -1.60 -9.00 4.74
N ASN A 222 -1.81 -7.79 5.23
CA ASN A 222 -0.91 -7.12 6.14
C ASN A 222 -1.56 -7.07 7.52
N HIS A 223 -1.45 -8.15 8.29
CA HIS A 223 -2.04 -8.22 9.63
C HIS A 223 -1.16 -8.98 10.61
N TYR A 224 -1.21 -8.57 11.87
CA TYR A 224 -0.43 -9.17 12.95
C TYR A 224 -1.31 -9.57 14.13
N SER A 225 -0.80 -10.46 14.97
CA SER A 225 -1.47 -10.93 16.18
C SER A 225 -1.59 -9.80 17.19
N LEU A 226 -2.83 -9.40 17.48
CA LEU A 226 -3.17 -8.41 18.49
C LEU A 226 -3.86 -9.07 19.67
N ARG A 227 -3.61 -8.55 20.87
CA ARG A 227 -4.38 -8.82 22.09
C ARG A 227 -5.10 -7.55 22.52
N THR A 228 -6.27 -7.73 23.09
CA THR A 228 -7.13 -6.63 23.53
C THR A 228 -7.29 -6.71 25.04
N THR A 229 -6.98 -5.63 25.73
CA THR A 229 -7.37 -5.44 27.13
C THR A 229 -8.65 -4.62 27.19
N GLN A 230 -9.13 -4.27 28.39
CA GLN A 230 -10.29 -3.38 28.52
C GLN A 230 -10.04 -1.99 27.89
N ASN A 231 -8.80 -1.51 27.93
CA ASN A 231 -8.46 -0.12 27.60
C ASN A 231 -7.37 0.03 26.53
N SER A 232 -6.84 -1.07 25.98
CA SER A 232 -5.77 -1.03 24.98
C SER A 232 -5.83 -2.18 24.00
N VAL A 233 -5.23 -1.94 22.83
CA VAL A 233 -4.88 -3.00 21.87
C VAL A 233 -3.36 -3.00 21.80
N LYS A 234 -2.76 -4.17 21.99
CA LYS A 234 -1.31 -4.36 21.91
C LYS A 234 -1.02 -5.53 20.99
N TYR A 235 0.22 -5.65 20.54
CA TYR A 235 0.66 -6.91 19.99
C TYR A 235 0.53 -8.04 21.02
N ASN A 236 0.24 -9.24 20.52
CA ASN A 236 0.28 -10.46 21.32
C ASN A 236 1.71 -10.70 21.85
N GLU A 237 1.89 -11.47 22.93
CA GLU A 237 3.23 -11.75 23.51
C GLU A 237 3.78 -13.14 23.14
N ASP A 238 2.94 -14.15 23.03
CA ASP A 238 3.32 -15.46 22.47
C ASP A 238 2.02 -16.24 22.18
N PRO A 239 1.81 -16.77 20.96
CA PRO A 239 2.66 -16.65 19.78
C PRO A 239 2.46 -15.36 18.99
N TYR A 240 3.57 -14.81 18.50
CA TYR A 240 3.59 -13.79 17.45
C TYR A 240 3.33 -14.43 16.09
N TYR A 241 2.27 -14.00 15.43
CA TYR A 241 1.96 -14.45 14.08
C TYR A 241 1.49 -13.29 13.21
N SER A 242 1.79 -13.36 11.91
CA SER A 242 1.07 -12.62 10.89
C SER A 242 -0.11 -13.45 10.39
N TRP A 243 -1.09 -12.80 9.80
CA TRP A 243 -2.19 -13.50 9.18
C TRP A 243 -2.63 -12.87 7.88
N LEU A 244 -3.11 -13.72 6.98
CA LEU A 244 -3.60 -13.39 5.66
C LEU A 244 -5.08 -13.74 5.64
N ALA A 245 -5.91 -12.92 5.00
CA ALA A 245 -7.33 -13.23 4.84
C ALA A 245 -7.79 -13.06 3.40
N VAL A 246 -8.65 -13.99 2.95
CA VAL A 246 -9.51 -13.81 1.78
C VAL A 246 -10.93 -13.57 2.26
N TRP A 247 -11.56 -12.55 1.72
CA TRP A 247 -12.93 -12.12 1.99
C TRP A 247 -13.76 -12.30 0.73
N SER A 248 -15.02 -12.70 0.86
CA SER A 248 -15.90 -12.89 -0.28
C SER A 248 -17.28 -12.29 -0.07
N THR A 249 -17.92 -11.86 -1.17
CA THR A 249 -19.25 -11.26 -1.13
C THR A 249 -20.35 -12.22 -0.70
N ASN A 250 -20.10 -13.54 -0.71
CA ASN A 250 -21.00 -14.53 -0.13
C ASN A 250 -20.83 -14.72 1.40
N GLY A 251 -20.21 -13.75 2.08
CA GLY A 251 -20.02 -13.74 3.54
C GLY A 251 -18.87 -14.61 4.04
N ARG A 252 -18.18 -15.35 3.17
CA ARG A 252 -17.12 -16.27 3.59
C ARG A 252 -15.78 -15.58 3.78
N ARG A 253 -15.05 -16.07 4.77
CA ARG A 253 -13.68 -15.67 5.04
C ARG A 253 -12.80 -16.90 5.23
N ASP A 254 -11.60 -16.84 4.65
CA ASP A 254 -10.53 -17.80 4.89
C ASP A 254 -9.33 -17.08 5.49
N VAL A 255 -8.80 -17.59 6.61
CA VAL A 255 -7.69 -16.98 7.34
C VAL A 255 -6.57 -17.97 7.56
N SER A 256 -5.38 -17.61 7.06
CA SER A 256 -4.14 -18.38 7.24
C SER A 256 -3.17 -17.60 8.13
N ARG A 257 -2.68 -18.20 9.21
CA ARG A 257 -1.81 -17.57 10.22
C ARG A 257 -0.44 -18.23 10.23
N TRP A 258 0.59 -17.43 10.33
CA TRP A 258 1.97 -17.84 10.17
C TRP A 258 2.82 -17.26 11.28
N TYR A 259 3.60 -18.10 11.96
CA TYR A 259 4.53 -17.62 12.98
C TYR A 259 5.52 -16.63 12.38
N LEU A 260 5.79 -15.53 13.08
CA LEU A 260 6.77 -14.54 12.62
C LEU A 260 8.20 -15.05 12.70
N SER A 261 8.50 -15.86 13.72
CA SER A 261 9.83 -16.43 13.91
C SER A 261 10.20 -17.27 12.69
N ASN A 262 9.48 -18.36 12.42
CA ASN A 262 9.90 -19.38 11.47
C ASN A 262 9.04 -19.53 10.19
N THR A 263 7.99 -18.70 10.00
CA THR A 263 6.95 -18.89 8.96
C THR A 263 6.45 -20.31 8.78
N THR A 264 6.33 -21.04 9.87
CA THR A 264 5.47 -22.21 9.86
C THR A 264 4.03 -21.76 10.05
N MET A 265 3.11 -22.52 9.48
CA MET A 265 1.68 -22.25 9.63
C MET A 265 1.29 -22.49 11.09
N TYR A 266 0.80 -21.44 11.75
CA TYR A 266 0.26 -21.50 13.10
C TYR A 266 -1.15 -22.07 13.12
N LYS A 267 -2.03 -21.53 12.27
CA LYS A 267 -3.44 -21.92 12.22
C LYS A 267 -4.08 -21.53 10.89
N HIS A 268 -4.95 -22.38 10.38
CA HIS A 268 -5.81 -22.09 9.23
C HIS A 268 -7.26 -22.33 9.64
N ASN A 269 -8.14 -21.34 9.45
CA ASN A 269 -9.57 -21.54 9.62
C ASN A 269 -10.37 -20.74 8.60
N ASN A 270 -11.57 -21.23 8.33
CA ASN A 270 -12.61 -20.51 7.62
C ASN A 270 -13.75 -20.16 8.57
N ASP A 271 -14.39 -19.03 8.34
CA ASP A 271 -15.60 -18.62 9.03
C ASP A 271 -16.46 -17.71 8.13
N PHE A 272 -17.50 -17.16 8.74
CA PHE A 272 -18.43 -16.24 8.08
C PHE A 272 -18.40 -14.88 8.77
N VAL A 273 -18.55 -13.82 7.97
CA VAL A 273 -18.41 -12.44 8.40
C VAL A 273 -19.40 -11.55 7.67
N SER A 274 -19.91 -10.54 8.37
CA SER A 274 -20.67 -9.46 7.78
C SER A 274 -19.74 -8.31 7.40
N LEU A 275 -19.84 -7.84 6.16
CA LEU A 275 -18.94 -6.80 5.62
C LEU A 275 -19.73 -5.68 4.98
N ASP A 276 -19.23 -4.47 5.18
CA ASP A 276 -19.50 -3.30 4.35
C ASP A 276 -18.32 -3.10 3.39
N TRP A 277 -18.60 -3.01 2.08
CA TRP A 277 -17.59 -2.81 1.04
C TRP A 277 -17.62 -1.39 0.52
N TYR A 278 -16.46 -0.76 0.49
CA TYR A 278 -16.23 0.57 -0.02
C TYR A 278 -15.28 0.48 -1.22
N GLY A 279 -15.44 1.39 -2.18
CA GLY A 279 -14.58 1.47 -3.35
C GLY A 279 -14.04 2.88 -3.52
N ASP A 280 -12.78 2.97 -3.89
CA ASP A 280 -12.11 4.23 -4.20
C ASP A 280 -12.54 4.72 -5.59
N GLU A 281 -13.39 5.73 -5.68
CA GLU A 281 -13.89 6.30 -6.94
C GLU A 281 -12.79 7.05 -7.71
N CYS A 282 -11.64 7.26 -7.09
CA CYS A 282 -10.56 8.11 -7.58
C CYS A 282 -9.58 7.35 -8.50
N TRP A 283 -10.10 6.53 -9.41
CA TRP A 283 -9.32 5.74 -10.36
C TRP A 283 -9.95 5.82 -11.73
N ARG A 284 -9.18 5.98 -12.80
CA ARG A 284 -9.71 5.97 -14.17
C ARG A 284 -8.92 5.03 -15.06
N ARG A 285 -9.60 4.41 -16.03
CA ARG A 285 -8.96 3.64 -17.09
C ARG A 285 -8.34 4.59 -18.11
N VAL A 286 -7.09 4.35 -18.48
CA VAL A 286 -6.35 5.21 -19.43
C VAL A 286 -5.81 4.46 -20.64
N TYR A 287 -5.67 3.14 -20.53
CA TYR A 287 -5.15 2.33 -21.62
C TYR A 287 -5.67 0.88 -21.47
N SER A 288 -6.01 0.24 -22.58
CA SER A 288 -6.34 -1.17 -22.59
C SER A 288 -5.73 -1.90 -23.77
N THR A 289 -5.46 -3.18 -23.58
CA THR A 289 -5.08 -4.11 -24.65
C THR A 289 -6.09 -5.22 -24.81
N ASP A 290 -6.19 -5.77 -26.02
CA ASP A 290 -6.89 -7.02 -26.28
C ASP A 290 -6.01 -8.25 -25.97
N LYS A 291 -6.53 -9.45 -26.22
CA LYS A 291 -5.82 -10.72 -25.99
C LYS A 291 -4.59 -10.93 -26.88
N TYR A 292 -4.39 -10.09 -27.90
CA TYR A 292 -3.23 -10.13 -28.80
C TYR A 292 -2.23 -9.02 -28.49
N GLY A 293 -2.50 -8.20 -27.47
CA GLY A 293 -1.64 -7.08 -27.08
C GLY A 293 -1.88 -5.79 -27.88
N PHE A 294 -2.91 -5.74 -28.74
CA PHE A 294 -3.23 -4.53 -29.48
C PHE A 294 -4.07 -3.58 -28.62
N ALA A 295 -3.83 -2.27 -28.77
CA ALA A 295 -4.58 -1.25 -28.06
C ALA A 295 -6.08 -1.34 -28.40
N SER A 296 -6.93 -1.44 -27.38
CA SER A 296 -8.39 -1.49 -27.51
C SER A 296 -9.09 -0.27 -26.91
N TYR A 297 -8.41 0.49 -26.06
CA TYR A 297 -8.89 1.75 -25.46
C TYR A 297 -7.71 2.63 -25.07
N GLY A 298 -7.85 3.96 -25.22
CA GLY A 298 -6.81 4.93 -24.85
C GLY A 298 -5.50 4.74 -25.61
N THR A 299 -4.41 5.34 -25.12
CA THR A 299 -3.08 5.19 -25.73
C THR A 299 -2.02 4.86 -24.69
N LEU A 300 -0.98 4.14 -25.13
CA LEU A 300 0.17 3.85 -24.28
C LEU A 300 0.93 5.13 -23.89
N ASP A 301 0.95 6.13 -24.76
CA ASP A 301 1.52 7.44 -24.48
C ASP A 301 0.77 8.17 -23.34
N GLU A 302 -0.56 8.09 -23.30
CA GLU A 302 -1.34 8.63 -22.17
C GLU A 302 -0.99 7.92 -20.86
N LEU A 303 -0.92 6.59 -20.87
CA LEU A 303 -0.50 5.82 -19.69
C LEU A 303 0.90 6.23 -19.22
N MET A 304 1.88 6.29 -20.13
CA MET A 304 3.24 6.71 -19.82
C MET A 304 3.29 8.14 -19.29
N TYR A 305 2.48 9.06 -19.85
CA TYR A 305 2.38 10.42 -19.38
C TYR A 305 1.84 10.48 -17.94
N MET A 306 0.74 9.78 -17.64
CA MET A 306 0.16 9.75 -16.29
C MET A 306 1.13 9.16 -15.25
N ILE A 307 1.86 8.10 -15.60
CA ILE A 307 2.91 7.53 -14.74
C ILE A 307 4.01 8.57 -14.47
N LYS A 308 4.47 9.28 -15.50
CA LYS A 308 5.49 10.33 -15.40
C LYS A 308 5.05 11.56 -14.60
N GLN A 309 3.73 11.78 -14.47
CA GLN A 309 3.16 12.78 -13.56
C GLN A 309 3.05 12.29 -12.11
N GLY A 310 3.43 11.04 -11.83
CA GLY A 310 3.42 10.48 -10.49
C GLY A 310 2.13 9.75 -10.10
N HIS A 311 1.18 9.50 -11.02
CA HIS A 311 -0.06 8.79 -10.69
C HIS A 311 0.17 7.30 -10.42
N ARG A 312 -0.48 6.75 -9.38
CA ARG A 312 -0.41 5.33 -9.05
C ARG A 312 -1.11 4.52 -10.13
N VAL A 313 -0.69 3.27 -10.28
CA VAL A 313 -1.21 2.37 -11.32
C VAL A 313 -1.86 1.15 -10.68
N ARG A 314 -3.03 0.78 -11.20
CA ARG A 314 -3.69 -0.51 -10.99
C ARG A 314 -3.86 -1.20 -12.33
N ILE A 315 -3.88 -2.52 -12.31
CA ILE A 315 -4.01 -3.34 -13.51
C ILE A 315 -5.16 -4.33 -13.31
N TYR A 316 -6.04 -4.41 -14.29
CA TYR A 316 -7.11 -5.40 -14.32
C TYR A 316 -6.95 -6.37 -15.50
N PHE A 317 -6.90 -7.67 -15.21
CA PHE A 317 -6.81 -8.75 -16.21
C PHE A 317 -7.31 -10.07 -15.60
N ASP A 318 -7.93 -10.94 -16.39
CA ASP A 318 -8.42 -12.26 -15.93
C ASP A 318 -9.22 -12.22 -14.60
N GLY A 319 -10.03 -11.17 -14.44
CA GLY A 319 -10.80 -10.92 -13.21
C GLY A 319 -10.00 -10.37 -12.04
N PHE A 320 -8.66 -10.39 -12.06
CA PHE A 320 -7.82 -9.78 -11.04
C PHE A 320 -7.74 -8.28 -11.21
N ASN A 321 -7.83 -7.52 -10.11
CA ASN A 321 -7.40 -6.13 -10.03
C ASN A 321 -6.30 -6.01 -8.98
N LEU A 322 -5.12 -5.55 -9.40
CA LEU A 322 -3.91 -5.52 -8.60
C LEU A 322 -3.32 -4.11 -8.56
N LYS A 323 -2.81 -3.70 -7.39
CA LYS A 323 -1.96 -2.51 -7.25
C LYS A 323 -0.57 -2.79 -7.83
N ALA A 324 -0.05 -1.88 -8.65
CA ALA A 324 1.37 -1.91 -9.04
C ALA A 324 2.21 -1.39 -7.87
N ASN A 325 3.09 -2.24 -7.33
CA ASN A 325 4.04 -1.84 -6.29
C ASN A 325 5.20 -1.02 -6.88
N SER A 326 5.59 -1.31 -8.11
CA SER A 326 6.50 -0.48 -8.89
C SER A 326 6.20 -0.57 -10.39
N VAL A 327 6.58 0.46 -11.12
CA VAL A 327 6.38 0.56 -12.57
C VAL A 327 7.68 0.97 -13.26
N ARG A 328 8.07 0.24 -14.30
CA ARG A 328 9.18 0.59 -15.19
C ARG A 328 8.63 1.19 -16.48
N VAL A 329 9.28 2.25 -16.95
CA VAL A 329 8.99 2.88 -18.23
C VAL A 329 10.27 2.99 -19.04
N LEU A 330 10.33 2.29 -20.18
CA LEU A 330 11.52 2.27 -21.05
C LEU A 330 11.11 2.09 -22.51
N LYS A 331 11.57 2.98 -23.41
CA LYS A 331 11.42 2.87 -24.88
C LYS A 331 10.01 2.49 -25.37
N GLY A 332 8.97 3.08 -24.81
CA GLY A 332 7.58 2.79 -25.21
C GLY A 332 7.01 1.50 -24.62
N LEU A 333 7.66 0.91 -23.62
CA LEU A 333 7.15 -0.21 -22.83
C LEU A 333 6.87 0.25 -21.41
N VAL A 334 5.73 -0.18 -20.86
CA VAL A 334 5.41 -0.07 -19.44
C VAL A 334 5.36 -1.48 -18.84
N VAL A 335 6.06 -1.68 -17.72
CA VAL A 335 6.00 -2.94 -16.95
C VAL A 335 5.64 -2.63 -15.51
N ALA A 336 4.55 -3.22 -15.02
CA ALA A 336 4.16 -3.16 -13.63
C ALA A 336 4.60 -4.43 -12.90
N GLN A 337 5.17 -4.25 -11.70
CA GLN A 337 5.47 -5.32 -10.77
C GLN A 337 4.42 -5.33 -9.66
N THR A 338 3.86 -6.51 -9.36
CA THR A 338 2.92 -6.70 -8.25
C THR A 338 3.44 -7.80 -7.32
N ILE A 339 3.38 -7.57 -6.01
CA ILE A 339 3.93 -8.49 -4.99
C ILE A 339 2.98 -8.78 -3.82
N GLU A 340 1.84 -8.09 -3.75
CA GLU A 340 0.86 -8.20 -2.67
C GLU A 340 -0.31 -9.11 -3.09
N GLU A 341 0.00 -10.35 -3.46
CA GLU A 341 -0.98 -11.38 -3.85
C GLU A 341 -0.56 -12.75 -3.32
N PHE A 342 -1.55 -13.55 -2.88
CA PHE A 342 -1.37 -14.95 -2.54
C PHE A 342 -2.25 -15.87 -3.38
N GLY A 343 -1.74 -17.07 -3.68
CA GLY A 343 -2.41 -18.07 -4.50
C GLY A 343 -3.72 -18.56 -3.89
N ARG A 344 -4.78 -18.56 -4.71
CA ARG A 344 -6.11 -19.13 -4.40
C ARG A 344 -6.21 -20.58 -4.91
N ARG A 345 -7.11 -21.40 -4.34
CA ARG A 345 -7.21 -22.84 -4.66
C ARG A 345 -7.67 -23.16 -6.08
N GLY A 346 -8.47 -22.32 -6.73
CA GLY A 346 -8.88 -22.63 -8.10
C GLY A 346 -9.95 -21.73 -8.69
N ASN A 347 -10.67 -22.30 -9.67
CA ASN A 347 -11.70 -21.62 -10.43
C ASN A 347 -13.09 -21.95 -9.86
N TYR A 348 -13.92 -20.91 -9.73
CA TYR A 348 -15.34 -20.98 -9.40
C TYR A 348 -16.12 -21.79 -10.47
N PRO A 349 -17.21 -22.52 -10.15
CA PRO A 349 -18.08 -22.45 -8.97
C PRO A 349 -17.66 -23.32 -7.77
N ASN A 350 -16.46 -23.90 -7.78
CA ASN A 350 -16.01 -24.71 -6.66
C ASN A 350 -16.09 -23.91 -5.35
N PHE A 351 -16.70 -24.54 -4.36
CA PHE A 351 -17.06 -23.92 -3.09
C PHE A 351 -15.86 -23.23 -2.40
N ASP A 352 -14.69 -23.86 -2.46
CA ASP A 352 -13.42 -23.38 -1.87
C ASP A 352 -12.54 -22.56 -2.84
N ALA A 353 -13.00 -22.25 -4.06
CA ALA A 353 -12.19 -21.52 -5.06
C ALA A 353 -11.56 -20.22 -4.53
N PRO A 354 -12.22 -19.43 -3.67
CA PRO A 354 -11.64 -18.22 -3.06
C PRO A 354 -10.49 -18.49 -2.08
N PHE A 355 -10.45 -19.67 -1.45
CA PHE A 355 -9.59 -19.91 -0.29
C PHE A 355 -8.12 -19.99 -0.65
N PHE A 356 -7.25 -19.74 0.33
CA PHE A 356 -5.82 -19.91 0.16
C PHE A 356 -5.50 -21.37 -0.14
N ASN A 357 -4.52 -21.58 -1.01
CA ASN A 357 -3.96 -22.91 -1.21
C ASN A 357 -3.45 -23.49 0.12
N THR A 358 -3.66 -24.79 0.37
CA THR A 358 -3.18 -25.49 1.58
C THR A 358 -1.69 -25.26 1.81
N LYS A 359 -0.91 -25.18 0.72
CA LYS A 359 0.43 -24.59 0.74
C LYS A 359 0.31 -23.18 0.21
N ALA A 360 0.24 -22.19 1.11
CA ALA A 360 0.13 -20.79 0.71
C ALA A 360 1.34 -20.39 -0.15
N ARG A 361 1.06 -19.65 -1.22
CA ARG A 361 2.05 -19.24 -2.22
C ARG A 361 2.00 -17.73 -2.39
N ALA A 362 3.12 -17.05 -2.21
CA ALA A 362 3.27 -15.65 -2.60
C ALA A 362 3.31 -15.58 -4.14
N VAL A 363 2.58 -14.63 -4.72
CA VAL A 363 2.47 -14.46 -6.16
C VAL A 363 3.14 -13.15 -6.55
N TYR A 364 4.16 -13.26 -7.40
CA TYR A 364 4.83 -12.11 -8.02
C TYR A 364 4.47 -12.07 -9.49
N ARG A 365 4.16 -10.88 -10.01
CA ARG A 365 3.86 -10.70 -11.43
C ARG A 365 4.65 -9.57 -12.04
N LEU A 366 5.01 -9.77 -13.30
CA LEU A 366 5.47 -8.72 -14.21
C LEU A 366 4.44 -8.63 -15.34
N ILE A 367 3.75 -7.49 -15.39
CA ILE A 367 2.65 -7.23 -16.30
C ILE A 367 3.10 -6.18 -17.30
N HIS A 368 3.10 -6.53 -18.58
CA HIS A 368 3.61 -5.67 -19.66
C HIS A 368 2.45 -4.98 -20.36
N SER A 369 2.67 -3.75 -20.84
CA SER A 369 1.68 -3.01 -21.63
C SER A 369 1.27 -3.69 -22.93
N THR A 370 1.98 -4.75 -23.34
CA THR A 370 1.67 -5.59 -24.52
C THR A 370 0.68 -6.73 -24.23
N GLY A 371 0.08 -6.79 -23.04
CA GLY A 371 -0.83 -7.87 -22.65
C GLY A 371 -0.13 -9.09 -22.04
N LEU A 372 1.21 -9.13 -22.06
CA LEU A 372 2.01 -10.24 -21.51
C LEU A 372 2.09 -10.18 -19.98
N VAL A 373 1.66 -11.26 -19.32
CA VAL A 373 1.74 -11.42 -17.87
C VAL A 373 2.63 -12.61 -17.53
N LYS A 374 3.71 -12.35 -16.79
CA LYS A 374 4.60 -13.38 -16.25
C LYS A 374 4.32 -13.54 -14.77
N THR A 375 3.93 -14.73 -14.35
CA THR A 375 3.53 -15.05 -12.98
C THR A 375 4.51 -16.03 -12.36
N TYR A 376 4.95 -15.74 -11.15
CA TYR A 376 5.87 -16.56 -10.37
C TYR A 376 5.25 -16.80 -9.00
N MET A 377 5.15 -18.07 -8.60
CA MET A 377 4.56 -18.46 -7.32
C MET A 377 5.61 -19.13 -6.46
N TYR A 378 5.82 -18.64 -5.24
CA TYR A 378 6.77 -19.22 -4.29
C TYR A 378 6.03 -19.68 -3.04
N ASN A 379 6.33 -20.88 -2.53
CA ASN A 379 5.75 -21.30 -1.25
C ASN A 379 6.28 -20.41 -0.13
N ILE A 380 5.44 -20.04 0.84
CA ILE A 380 5.88 -19.04 1.84
C ILE A 380 6.69 -19.62 2.99
N ASP A 381 6.64 -20.93 3.18
CA ASP A 381 7.36 -21.67 4.21
C ASP A 381 8.85 -21.82 3.87
N ASN A 382 9.18 -22.00 2.59
CA ASN A 382 10.56 -22.24 2.14
C ASN A 382 11.00 -21.37 0.96
N PHE A 383 10.11 -20.53 0.42
CA PHE A 383 10.36 -19.69 -0.76
C PHE A 383 10.93 -20.46 -1.96
N ALA A 384 10.63 -21.77 -2.07
CA ALA A 384 10.89 -22.52 -3.27
C ALA A 384 9.89 -22.12 -4.37
N LEU A 385 10.38 -21.99 -5.60
CA LEU A 385 9.52 -21.74 -6.76
C LEU A 385 8.55 -22.91 -6.92
N ALA A 386 7.27 -22.64 -6.72
CA ALA A 386 6.19 -23.61 -6.82
C ALA A 386 5.62 -23.70 -8.24
N ASP A 387 5.54 -22.57 -8.94
CA ASP A 387 4.98 -22.48 -10.29
C ASP A 387 5.49 -21.23 -11.02
N LYS A 388 5.56 -21.30 -12.35
CA LYS A 388 5.92 -20.20 -13.24
C LYS A 388 5.06 -20.27 -14.50
N LYS A 389 4.36 -19.19 -14.81
CA LYS A 389 3.47 -19.10 -15.98
C LYS A 389 3.74 -17.85 -16.79
N VAL A 390 3.49 -17.95 -18.09
CA VAL A 390 3.55 -16.85 -19.05
C VAL A 390 2.30 -16.94 -19.89
N ASP A 391 1.45 -15.94 -19.77
CA ASP A 391 0.14 -15.90 -20.41
C ASP A 391 -0.07 -14.50 -21.03
N THR A 392 -0.99 -14.41 -21.99
CA THR A 392 -1.41 -13.14 -22.59
C THR A 392 -2.88 -12.91 -22.29
N PHE A 393 -3.21 -11.71 -21.81
CA PHE A 393 -4.57 -11.34 -21.46
C PHE A 393 -4.94 -9.99 -22.09
N PRO A 394 -6.24 -9.72 -22.30
CA PRO A 394 -6.72 -8.34 -22.31
C PRO A 394 -6.41 -7.69 -20.96
N ILE A 395 -5.82 -6.50 -21.00
CA ILE A 395 -5.40 -5.78 -19.79
C ILE A 395 -5.98 -4.38 -19.81
N ASP A 396 -6.66 -4.00 -18.74
CA ASP A 396 -7.02 -2.61 -18.44
C ASP A 396 -5.98 -1.99 -17.49
N TRP A 397 -5.44 -0.84 -17.89
CA TRP A 397 -4.52 -0.03 -17.10
C TRP A 397 -5.26 1.17 -16.52
N LEU A 398 -5.20 1.26 -15.20
CA LEU A 398 -5.94 2.22 -14.41
C LEU A 398 -4.93 3.12 -13.69
N VAL A 399 -5.22 4.42 -13.62
CA VAL A 399 -4.42 5.37 -12.84
C VAL A 399 -5.30 6.09 -11.85
N ASP A 400 -4.75 6.46 -10.70
CA ASP A 400 -5.51 7.28 -9.76
C ASP A 400 -5.76 8.68 -10.36
N THR A 401 -6.89 9.29 -9.99
CA THR A 401 -7.31 10.63 -10.46
C THR A 401 -6.94 11.74 -9.49
N ARG A 402 -6.16 11.43 -8.45
CA ARG A 402 -5.77 12.43 -7.45
C ARG A 402 -4.65 13.29 -7.99
N GLN A 403 -4.60 14.55 -7.58
CA GLN A 403 -3.53 15.45 -8.00
C GLN A 403 -2.19 15.05 -7.38
N TRP A 404 -1.26 14.57 -8.22
CA TRP A 404 0.14 14.40 -7.86
C TRP A 404 0.94 15.62 -8.32
N LYS A 405 1.75 16.17 -7.43
CA LYS A 405 2.60 17.33 -7.71
C LYS A 405 4.05 16.93 -7.60
N LYS A 406 4.83 17.18 -8.64
CA LYS A 406 6.29 17.18 -8.55
C LYS A 406 6.70 18.32 -7.62
N VAL A 407 7.48 18.02 -6.57
CA VAL A 407 7.93 19.04 -5.59
C VAL A 407 9.44 19.15 -5.49
N LEU A 408 10.17 18.11 -5.86
CA LEU A 408 11.63 18.09 -5.83
C LEU A 408 12.16 17.20 -6.94
N ARG A 409 13.22 17.63 -7.63
CA ARG A 409 14.06 16.76 -8.44
C ARG A 409 15.53 17.04 -8.18
N THR A 410 16.29 15.99 -7.96
CA THR A 410 17.75 16.02 -7.90
C THR A 410 18.34 15.35 -9.14
N ASP A 411 19.50 15.81 -9.57
CA ASP A 411 20.32 15.14 -10.57
C ASP A 411 21.19 14.04 -9.94
N ALA A 412 21.97 13.37 -10.80
CA ALA A 412 22.88 12.30 -10.43
C ALA A 412 23.93 12.66 -9.36
N PHE A 413 24.21 13.94 -9.14
CA PHE A 413 25.18 14.42 -8.16
C PHE A 413 24.51 15.04 -6.92
N GLY A 414 23.19 14.89 -6.79
CA GLY A 414 22.40 15.49 -5.71
C GLY A 414 22.07 16.97 -5.90
N GLY A 415 22.42 17.54 -7.06
CA GLY A 415 22.08 18.92 -7.41
C GLY A 415 20.58 19.06 -7.65
N ILE A 416 19.93 20.05 -7.01
CA ILE A 416 18.51 20.31 -7.20
C ILE A 416 18.27 20.92 -8.59
N THR A 417 17.47 20.25 -9.40
CA THR A 417 17.10 20.68 -10.77
C THR A 417 15.65 21.15 -10.89
N TYR A 418 14.82 20.92 -9.86
CA TYR A 418 13.45 21.41 -9.80
C TYR A 418 12.95 21.49 -8.35
N GLY A 419 12.16 22.51 -8.05
CA GLY A 419 11.52 22.70 -6.74
C GLY A 419 12.54 22.94 -5.63
N THR A 420 12.14 22.69 -4.39
CA THR A 420 13.01 22.84 -3.22
C THR A 420 12.80 21.73 -2.20
N THR A 421 13.82 21.46 -1.36
CA THR A 421 13.67 20.55 -0.22
C THR A 421 12.61 21.03 0.76
N ARG A 422 12.43 22.36 0.86
CA ARG A 422 11.39 22.96 1.69
C ARG A 422 9.97 22.62 1.22
N ASP A 423 9.71 22.62 -0.08
CA ASP A 423 8.40 22.24 -0.64
C ASP A 423 8.05 20.78 -0.29
N LEU A 424 9.06 19.90 -0.31
CA LEU A 424 8.90 18.52 0.11
C LEU A 424 8.67 18.42 1.63
N GLU A 425 9.43 19.18 2.44
CA GLU A 425 9.28 19.23 3.90
C GLU A 425 7.88 19.68 4.30
N ASP A 426 7.38 20.76 3.69
CA ASP A 426 6.05 21.32 3.95
C ASP A 426 4.97 20.30 3.56
N ALA A 427 5.10 19.61 2.42
CA ALA A 427 4.16 18.58 2.00
C ALA A 427 4.15 17.36 2.95
N VAL A 428 5.33 16.87 3.36
CA VAL A 428 5.44 15.71 4.29
C VAL A 428 4.92 16.09 5.68
N THR A 429 5.16 17.32 6.14
CA THR A 429 4.63 17.83 7.42
C THR A 429 3.10 17.89 7.42
N LEU A 430 2.49 18.05 6.25
CA LEU A 430 1.04 17.97 6.03
C LEU A 430 0.57 16.54 5.70
N SER A 431 1.39 15.51 5.93
CA SER A 431 1.07 14.10 5.68
C SER A 431 0.75 13.75 4.22
N ALA A 432 1.31 14.48 3.26
CA ALA A 432 1.13 14.13 1.85
C ALA A 432 1.70 12.72 1.54
N SER A 433 1.02 11.96 0.67
CA SER A 433 1.59 10.68 0.18
C SER A 433 2.76 10.98 -0.74
N VAL A 434 3.81 10.15 -0.69
CA VAL A 434 5.02 10.37 -1.47
C VAL A 434 5.22 9.24 -2.49
N ARG A 435 5.59 9.62 -3.71
CA ARG A 435 6.08 8.72 -4.75
C ARG A 435 7.38 9.20 -5.33
N LEU A 436 8.15 8.24 -5.81
CA LEU A 436 9.50 8.43 -6.31
C LEU A 436 9.58 7.97 -7.76
N ASN A 437 10.30 8.73 -8.57
CA ASN A 437 10.85 8.26 -9.84
C ASN A 437 12.37 8.27 -9.73
N ILE A 438 12.99 7.13 -9.99
CA ILE A 438 14.42 6.91 -9.91
C ILE A 438 14.94 6.59 -11.32
N GLU A 439 15.92 7.34 -11.77
CA GLU A 439 16.56 7.19 -13.08
C GLU A 439 18.07 7.00 -12.85
N GLN A 440 18.56 5.77 -13.00
CA GLN A 440 19.97 5.43 -12.83
C GLN A 440 20.79 5.72 -14.09
N ASP A 441 20.33 5.23 -15.24
CA ASP A 441 20.92 5.49 -16.54
C ASP A 441 19.85 5.44 -17.65
N GLU A 442 20.19 5.93 -18.85
CA GLU A 442 19.26 5.98 -19.99
C GLU A 442 18.80 4.60 -20.50
N LEU A 443 19.56 3.53 -20.19
CA LEU A 443 19.29 2.17 -20.64
C LEU A 443 18.35 1.41 -19.69
N ALA A 444 18.43 1.70 -18.39
CA ALA A 444 17.59 1.13 -17.33
C ALA A 444 16.16 1.69 -17.37
N GLY A 445 16.01 2.91 -17.89
CA GLY A 445 14.74 3.62 -17.97
C GLY A 445 14.34 4.24 -16.63
N GLN A 446 13.06 4.57 -16.50
CA GLN A 446 12.50 5.20 -15.31
C GLN A 446 11.85 4.15 -14.40
N PHE A 447 12.12 4.22 -13.10
CA PHE A 447 11.55 3.35 -12.09
C PHE A 447 10.67 4.15 -11.12
N PHE A 448 9.37 3.91 -11.15
CA PHE A 448 8.37 4.58 -10.32
C PHE A 448 7.94 3.68 -9.17
N THR A 449 7.97 4.20 -7.95
CA THR A 449 7.55 3.49 -6.74
C THR A 449 6.84 4.42 -5.75
N GLU A 450 6.08 3.85 -4.81
CA GLU A 450 5.48 4.57 -3.69
C GLU A 450 6.36 4.42 -2.45
N ALA A 451 6.50 5.50 -1.70
CA ALA A 451 7.14 5.43 -0.39
C ALA A 451 6.16 4.78 0.60
N ASP A 452 6.59 3.71 1.23
CA ASP A 452 5.82 3.04 2.28
C ASP A 452 5.78 3.91 3.55
N ASN A 453 6.89 4.56 3.88
CA ASN A 453 6.98 5.55 4.95
C ASN A 453 7.96 6.68 4.60
N VAL A 454 7.76 7.83 5.23
CA VAL A 454 8.60 9.01 5.06
C VAL A 454 8.96 9.58 6.42
N ARG A 455 10.24 9.92 6.59
CA ARG A 455 10.80 10.47 7.82
C ARG A 455 11.49 11.80 7.57
N ILE A 456 11.27 12.78 8.45
CA ILE A 456 12.03 14.02 8.51
C ILE A 456 12.95 13.97 9.73
N ASN A 457 14.25 14.18 9.54
CA ASN A 457 15.19 14.32 10.65
C ASN A 457 15.21 15.77 11.14
N PHE A 458 14.97 16.03 12.43
CA PHE A 458 14.87 17.40 12.94
C PHE A 458 16.21 18.14 13.02
N PHE A 459 17.33 17.42 13.10
CA PHE A 459 18.66 18.01 13.20
C PHE A 459 19.23 18.37 11.85
N THR A 460 18.99 17.53 10.83
CA THR A 460 19.53 17.75 9.47
C THR A 460 18.52 18.31 8.50
N THR A 461 17.23 18.34 8.87
CA THR A 461 16.09 18.63 7.99
C THR A 461 16.02 17.74 6.75
N GLU A 462 16.78 16.64 6.73
CA GLU A 462 16.82 15.73 5.60
C GLU A 462 15.61 14.81 5.65
N ILE A 463 15.04 14.56 4.48
CA ILE A 463 13.83 13.76 4.33
C ILE A 463 14.24 12.43 3.70
N TYR A 464 13.82 11.35 4.34
CA TYR A 464 14.09 9.99 3.89
C TYR A 464 12.78 9.28 3.59
N ALA A 465 12.71 8.60 2.46
CA ALA A 465 11.59 7.74 2.09
C ALA A 465 12.07 6.30 1.99
N GLN A 466 11.34 5.38 2.64
CA GLN A 466 11.53 3.95 2.44
C GLN A 466 10.55 3.44 1.38
N ALA A 467 11.03 2.68 0.40
CA ALA A 467 10.21 1.95 -0.56
C ALA A 467 10.65 0.48 -0.57
N LEU A 468 9.82 -0.39 0.00
CA LEU A 468 10.21 -1.72 0.50
C LEU A 468 9.61 -2.87 -0.32
N LYS A 469 8.67 -2.56 -1.22
CA LYS A 469 7.82 -3.54 -1.90
C LYS A 469 8.34 -3.91 -3.28
N HIS A 470 9.58 -4.38 -3.38
CA HIS A 470 10.23 -4.74 -4.65
C HIS A 470 10.87 -6.13 -4.66
N VAL A 471 10.83 -6.78 -5.82
CA VAL A 471 11.59 -7.99 -6.13
C VAL A 471 12.45 -7.75 -7.37
N SER A 472 13.60 -8.40 -7.43
CA SER A 472 14.57 -8.23 -8.50
C SER A 472 14.03 -8.70 -9.85
N ASP A 473 14.06 -7.82 -10.83
CA ASP A 473 13.77 -8.11 -12.23
C ASP A 473 14.96 -7.73 -13.13
N GLN A 474 14.90 -8.16 -14.38
CA GLN A 474 15.91 -7.83 -15.39
C GLN A 474 15.26 -7.73 -16.76
N LYS A 475 15.80 -6.84 -17.59
CA LYS A 475 15.42 -6.74 -19.00
C LYS A 475 16.03 -7.91 -19.78
N VAL A 476 15.23 -8.54 -20.63
CA VAL A 476 15.73 -9.55 -21.58
C VAL A 476 16.47 -8.83 -22.71
N GLN A 477 17.68 -9.29 -23.06
CA GLN A 477 18.51 -8.58 -24.05
C GLN A 477 17.96 -8.66 -25.48
N THR A 478 17.23 -9.73 -25.81
CA THR A 478 16.77 -10.04 -27.16
C THR A 478 15.36 -9.52 -27.49
N VAL A 479 14.58 -9.18 -26.48
CA VAL A 479 13.19 -8.72 -26.61
C VAL A 479 12.92 -7.62 -25.58
N ASP A 480 12.06 -6.66 -25.91
CA ASP A 480 11.64 -5.62 -24.97
C ASP A 480 10.67 -6.19 -23.92
N GLU A 481 11.20 -6.99 -23.02
CA GLU A 481 10.48 -7.63 -21.92
C GLU A 481 11.30 -7.65 -20.64
N TYR A 482 10.62 -7.78 -19.51
CA TYR A 482 11.23 -8.00 -18.21
C TYR A 482 10.89 -9.41 -17.70
N ILE A 483 11.80 -9.98 -16.93
CA ILE A 483 11.63 -11.24 -16.20
C ILE A 483 12.14 -11.07 -14.78
N LEU A 484 11.66 -11.89 -13.84
CA LEU A 484 12.35 -12.00 -12.56
C LEU A 484 13.72 -12.61 -12.79
N GLN A 485 14.69 -12.21 -11.99
CA GLN A 485 16.01 -12.83 -12.02
C GLN A 485 15.93 -14.30 -11.58
N ASN A 486 16.88 -15.12 -12.03
CA ASN A 486 16.89 -16.56 -11.75
C ASN A 486 17.04 -16.87 -10.24
N ASP A 487 17.82 -16.05 -9.54
CA ASP A 487 17.91 -16.05 -8.08
C ASP A 487 17.27 -14.75 -7.56
N PRO A 488 15.93 -14.72 -7.40
CA PRO A 488 15.24 -13.49 -7.07
C PRO A 488 15.58 -13.04 -5.64
N PHE A 489 15.75 -11.74 -5.49
CA PHE A 489 15.94 -11.09 -4.20
C PHE A 489 14.91 -9.98 -4.00
N ARG A 490 14.49 -9.77 -2.75
CA ARG A 490 13.84 -8.52 -2.37
C ARG A 490 14.90 -7.43 -2.30
N TRP A 491 14.54 -6.25 -2.76
CA TRP A 491 15.37 -5.08 -2.58
C TRP A 491 14.51 -3.95 -2.03
N CYS A 492 15.08 -3.23 -1.08
CA CYS A 492 14.44 -2.17 -0.35
C CYS A 492 15.26 -0.90 -0.55
N LEU A 493 14.58 0.20 -0.73
CA LEU A 493 15.18 1.49 -1.01
C LEU A 493 15.00 2.44 0.16
N MET A 494 16.06 3.19 0.44
CA MET A 494 16.01 4.39 1.25
C MET A 494 16.51 5.55 0.41
N VAL A 495 15.62 6.52 0.18
CA VAL A 495 15.86 7.63 -0.75
C VAL A 495 15.85 8.93 0.04
N SER A 496 16.93 9.69 -0.08
CA SER A 496 17.07 11.00 0.57
C SER A 496 16.64 12.13 -0.35
N SER A 497 16.12 13.21 0.24
CA SER A 497 15.91 14.51 -0.42
C SER A 497 17.18 15.11 -1.04
N SER A 498 18.38 14.66 -0.63
CA SER A 498 19.66 15.03 -1.26
C SER A 498 19.96 14.25 -2.54
N GLY A 499 19.09 13.32 -2.95
CA GLY A 499 19.24 12.52 -4.18
C GLY A 499 19.99 11.20 -3.99
N VAL A 500 20.45 10.90 -2.78
CA VAL A 500 21.09 9.63 -2.45
C VAL A 500 20.04 8.52 -2.44
N VAL A 501 20.32 7.44 -3.18
CA VAL A 501 19.50 6.22 -3.21
C VAL A 501 20.33 5.08 -2.62
N ALA A 502 20.03 4.70 -1.38
CA ALA A 502 20.59 3.52 -0.73
C ALA A 502 19.67 2.31 -0.95
N MET A 503 20.27 1.14 -1.14
CA MET A 503 19.61 -0.12 -1.45
C MET A 503 20.12 -1.21 -0.51
N ASN A 504 19.20 -1.90 0.14
CA ASN A 504 19.44 -3.14 0.85
C ASN A 504 18.80 -4.29 0.06
N ALA A 505 19.56 -5.34 -0.24
CA ALA A 505 19.08 -6.49 -1.00
C ALA A 505 19.21 -7.79 -0.22
N ARG A 506 18.19 -8.64 -0.29
CA ARG A 506 18.12 -9.94 0.39
C ARG A 506 17.54 -11.01 -0.50
N ARG A 507 18.17 -12.18 -0.53
CA ARG A 507 17.65 -13.33 -1.29
C ARG A 507 16.26 -13.69 -0.81
N LEU A 508 15.34 -13.94 -1.75
CA LEU A 508 13.97 -14.28 -1.41
C LEU A 508 13.88 -15.64 -0.70
N SER A 509 14.71 -16.60 -1.13
CA SER A 509 14.72 -17.99 -0.65
C SER A 509 15.30 -18.14 0.75
N SER A 510 16.48 -17.57 0.99
CA SER A 510 17.22 -17.74 2.25
C SER A 510 17.06 -16.59 3.23
N ARG A 511 16.50 -15.45 2.80
CA ARG A 511 16.53 -14.15 3.51
C ARG A 511 17.92 -13.60 3.82
N ALA A 512 18.97 -14.28 3.37
CA ALA A 512 20.34 -13.85 3.55
C ALA A 512 20.54 -12.49 2.91
N HIS A 513 21.25 -11.62 3.62
CA HIS A 513 21.78 -10.38 3.07
C HIS A 513 22.59 -10.69 1.81
N LEU A 514 22.33 -9.92 0.75
CA LEU A 514 23.03 -10.06 -0.52
C LEU A 514 24.05 -8.94 -0.68
N TYR A 515 23.61 -7.69 -0.53
CA TYR A 515 24.49 -6.53 -0.54
C TYR A 515 23.76 -5.30 0.02
N ASP A 516 24.58 -4.33 0.46
CA ASP A 516 24.21 -2.94 0.64
C ASP A 516 24.89 -2.14 -0.46
N ALA A 517 24.15 -1.24 -1.10
CA ALA A 517 24.67 -0.43 -2.19
C ALA A 517 24.10 0.98 -2.14
N VAL A 518 24.94 1.97 -2.40
CA VAL A 518 24.51 3.33 -2.67
C VAL A 518 24.66 3.57 -4.16
N SER A 519 23.59 4.01 -4.81
CA SER A 519 23.63 4.29 -6.24
C SER A 519 24.59 5.45 -6.50
N PRO A 520 25.61 5.28 -7.37
CA PRO A 520 26.66 6.28 -7.58
C PRO A 520 26.17 7.52 -8.35
N ALA A 521 25.11 7.36 -9.14
CA ALA A 521 24.51 8.41 -9.96
C ALA A 521 23.02 8.08 -10.18
N THR A 522 22.13 8.90 -9.63
CA THR A 522 20.67 8.75 -9.81
C THR A 522 19.98 10.09 -9.88
N ASN A 523 19.17 10.31 -10.91
CA ASN A 523 18.18 11.39 -10.83
C ASN A 523 17.00 10.88 -9.99
N VAL A 524 16.57 11.67 -9.02
CA VAL A 524 15.41 11.34 -8.18
C VAL A 524 14.38 12.43 -8.34
N THR A 525 13.15 12.06 -8.68
CA THR A 525 12.01 12.98 -8.68
C THR A 525 11.01 12.57 -7.61
N TRP A 526 10.60 13.54 -6.79
CA TRP A 526 9.63 13.38 -5.71
C TRP A 526 8.28 13.95 -6.15
N PHE A 527 7.25 13.12 -6.05
CA PHE A 527 5.86 13.48 -6.26
C PHE A 527 5.12 13.38 -4.94
N VAL A 528 4.26 14.35 -4.66
CA VAL A 528 3.41 14.35 -3.48
C VAL A 528 1.94 14.42 -3.86
N ASN A 529 1.11 13.70 -3.11
CA ASN A 529 -0.33 13.86 -3.14
C ASN A 529 -0.78 14.62 -1.90
N VAL A 530 -0.99 15.93 -2.08
CA VAL A 530 -1.41 16.88 -1.04
C VAL A 530 -2.88 16.66 -0.67
#